data_AF-A0A0M2NRS5-F1
#
_entry.id   AF-A0A0M2NRS5-F1
#
_cell.length_a   1.000
_cell.length_b   1.000
_cell.length_c   1.000
_cell.angle_alpha   90.00
_cell.angle_beta   90.00
_cell.angle_gamma   90.00
#
_symmetry.space_group_name_H-M   'P 1'
#
loop_
_entity.id
_entity.type
_entity.pdbx_description
1 polymer ?
#
loop_
_entity_poly.entity_id
_entity_poly.type
_entity_poly.pdbx_seq_one_letter_code
_entity_poly.pdbx_strand_id
1 'polypeptide(L)'
;MKTIKILADELNVTKQTIVNNAKNLNITFSKENGINYISDNDCLKIIEKITKKESTIEKQETVKKETPNENTSEVKNVEYSNLGTSETLKTKVNELEKQIEIFKTRAENDEKYIENLTKQLDQQNSNVNTLNKLLENQQILALESNKKIQKLENQLEEERQLNYSFDTSSNDRQNVKAQEAKFTEETKDFNQQPEKEQPIEVQHRDISEEKEDENINEKPSTKDDTQFKEIDSEDEEMEEKQPKKGFWSRLFGS
;
A
#
# COMPACT_ATOMS: atom_id res chain seq x y z
N MET A 1 4.54 15.85 22.07
CA MET A 1 5.88 15.90 21.44
C MET A 1 5.71 16.32 19.99
N LYS A 2 6.52 17.25 19.49
CA LYS A 2 6.49 17.69 18.09
C LYS A 2 7.79 17.33 17.38
N THR A 3 7.72 17.08 16.08
CA THR A 3 8.93 16.92 15.27
C THR A 3 9.52 18.28 14.91
N ILE A 4 10.82 18.32 14.64
CA ILE A 4 11.51 19.54 14.17
C ILE A 4 10.83 20.11 12.92
N LYS A 5 10.33 19.24 12.02
CA LYS A 5 9.64 19.65 10.79
C LYS A 5 8.35 20.39 11.12
N ILE A 6 7.48 19.80 11.94
CA ILE A 6 6.18 20.39 12.29
C ILE A 6 6.39 21.75 12.99
N LEU A 7 7.33 21.83 13.94
CA LEU A 7 7.60 23.08 14.66
C LEU A 7 8.18 24.18 13.74
N ALA A 8 9.01 23.80 12.77
CA ALA A 8 9.56 24.72 11.79
C ALA A 8 8.47 25.27 10.86
N ASP A 9 7.57 24.39 10.39
CA ASP A 9 6.46 24.74 9.52
C ASP A 9 5.44 25.65 10.26
N GLU A 10 5.15 25.39 11.54
CA GLU A 10 4.27 26.22 12.38
C GLU A 10 4.80 27.65 12.59
N LEU A 11 6.11 27.79 12.78
CA LEU A 11 6.76 29.08 13.01
C LEU A 11 7.23 29.77 11.71
N ASN A 12 6.99 29.15 10.55
CA ASN A 12 7.48 29.61 9.26
C ASN A 12 9.00 29.89 9.24
N VAL A 13 9.78 29.08 9.95
CA VAL A 13 11.24 29.17 10.01
C VAL A 13 11.89 27.91 9.45
N THR A 14 13.18 27.99 9.12
CA THR A 14 13.91 26.80 8.68
C THR A 14 14.08 25.80 9.83
N LYS A 15 14.14 24.50 9.52
CA LYS A 15 14.48 23.44 10.48
C LYS A 15 15.79 23.72 11.22
N GLN A 16 16.75 24.34 10.54
CA GLN A 16 18.04 24.72 11.13
C GLN A 16 17.89 25.80 12.21
N THR A 17 16.96 26.74 12.05
CA THR A 17 16.63 27.77 13.06
C THR A 17 16.15 27.12 14.35
N ILE A 18 15.28 26.10 14.25
CA ILE A 18 14.82 25.32 15.41
C ILE A 18 16.00 24.61 16.09
N VAL A 19 16.84 23.92 15.32
CA VAL A 19 18.01 23.19 15.84
C VAL A 19 19.00 24.12 16.55
N ASN A 20 19.29 25.30 15.98
CA ASN A 20 20.22 26.25 16.58
C ASN A 20 19.68 26.84 17.89
N ASN A 21 18.38 27.16 17.95
CA ASN A 21 17.78 27.67 19.18
C ASN A 21 17.69 26.59 20.27
N ALA A 22 17.39 25.35 19.89
CA ALA A 22 17.41 24.20 20.79
C ALA A 22 18.81 23.97 21.40
N LYS A 23 19.87 23.99 20.57
CA LYS A 23 21.26 23.92 21.03
C LYS A 23 21.60 25.05 22.01
N ASN A 24 21.20 26.27 21.70
CA ASN A 24 21.42 27.44 22.56
C ASN A 24 20.61 27.41 23.87
N LEU A 25 19.62 26.52 23.98
CA LEU A 25 18.79 26.32 25.16
C LEU A 25 19.14 25.01 25.88
N ASN A 26 20.18 24.29 25.44
CA ASN A 26 20.56 22.97 25.94
C ASN A 26 19.40 21.95 25.94
N ILE A 27 18.53 22.03 24.93
CA ILE A 27 17.40 21.11 24.77
C ILE A 27 17.88 19.85 24.05
N THR A 28 17.58 18.69 24.62
CA THR A 28 17.85 17.38 24.02
C THR A 28 16.69 16.93 23.14
N PHE A 29 17.00 16.21 22.06
CA PHE A 29 16.00 15.59 21.18
C PHE A 29 15.78 14.13 21.57
N SER A 30 14.53 13.68 21.65
CA SER A 30 14.21 12.25 21.67
C SER A 30 14.20 11.71 20.23
N LYS A 31 14.78 10.54 20.01
CA LYS A 31 14.85 9.92 18.69
C LYS A 31 13.97 8.67 18.68
N GLU A 32 12.92 8.71 17.87
CA GLU A 32 12.02 7.57 17.63
C GLU A 32 11.97 7.31 16.12
N ASN A 33 12.21 6.06 15.70
CA ASN A 33 12.16 5.64 14.29
C ASN A 33 13.00 6.52 13.34
N GLY A 34 14.15 7.01 13.80
CA GLY A 34 15.03 7.88 12.99
C GLY A 34 14.60 9.34 12.92
N ILE A 35 13.48 9.72 13.55
CA ILE A 35 12.94 11.07 13.58
C ILE A 35 13.22 11.71 14.94
N ASN A 36 13.63 12.98 14.93
CA ASN A 36 13.90 13.76 16.13
C ASN A 36 12.63 14.49 16.60
N TYR A 37 12.30 14.30 17.88
CA TYR A 37 11.17 14.89 18.58
C TYR A 37 11.66 15.83 19.68
N ILE A 38 10.86 16.85 19.94
CA ILE A 38 11.04 17.84 21.00
C ILE A 38 9.85 17.70 21.95
N SER A 39 10.11 17.76 23.26
CA SER A 39 9.06 17.77 24.28
C SER A 39 8.20 19.04 24.13
N ASP A 40 6.93 18.98 24.51
CA ASP A 40 6.03 20.13 24.30
C ASP A 40 6.46 21.35 25.14
N ASN A 41 7.00 21.12 26.34
CA ASN A 41 7.58 22.18 27.18
C ASN A 41 8.80 22.84 26.52
N ASP A 42 9.67 22.04 25.90
CA ASP A 42 10.86 22.57 25.23
C ASP A 42 10.51 23.27 23.90
N CYS A 43 9.44 22.86 23.23
CA CYS A 43 8.90 23.58 22.07
C CYS A 43 8.49 25.01 22.46
N LEU A 44 7.79 25.19 23.58
CA LEU A 44 7.37 26.52 24.07
C LEU A 44 8.56 27.45 24.32
N LYS A 45 9.64 26.96 24.95
CA LYS A 45 10.86 27.74 25.17
C LYS A 45 11.51 28.19 23.86
N ILE A 46 11.50 27.33 22.84
CA ILE A 46 12.04 27.65 21.52
C ILE A 46 11.16 28.70 20.82
N ILE A 47 9.83 28.53 20.87
CA ILE A 47 8.86 29.48 20.31
C ILE A 47 9.06 30.88 20.92
N GLU A 48 9.09 30.98 22.27
CA GLU A 48 9.29 32.25 22.95
C GLU A 48 10.59 32.96 22.55
N LYS A 49 11.67 32.20 22.37
CA LYS A 49 12.98 32.77 21.99
C LYS A 49 12.98 33.29 20.55
N ILE A 50 12.25 32.64 19.65
CA ILE A 50 12.14 33.04 18.25
C ILE A 50 11.27 34.29 18.15
N THR A 51 10.10 34.30 18.77
CA THR A 51 9.16 35.43 18.72
C THR A 51 9.70 36.69 19.43
N LYS A 52 10.40 36.53 20.57
CA LYS A 52 11.07 37.66 21.25
C LYS A 52 12.15 38.29 20.36
N LYS A 53 12.92 37.49 19.62
CA LYS A 53 13.95 38.00 18.69
C LYS A 53 13.35 38.76 17.52
N GLU A 54 12.26 38.26 16.96
CA GLU A 54 11.56 38.90 15.84
C GLU A 54 11.04 40.29 16.24
N SER A 55 10.40 40.40 17.42
CA SER A 55 9.95 41.70 17.94
C SER A 55 11.08 42.71 18.24
N THR A 56 12.29 42.24 18.55
CA THR A 56 13.46 43.13 18.74
C THR A 56 14.09 43.57 17.41
N ILE A 57 14.01 42.76 16.36
CA ILE A 57 14.51 43.12 15.03
C ILE A 57 13.60 44.18 14.39
N GLU A 58 12.28 44.00 14.49
CA GLU A 58 11.29 44.99 14.02
C GLU A 58 11.41 46.35 14.76
N LYS A 59 11.74 46.34 16.05
CA LYS A 59 12.00 47.57 16.82
C LYS A 59 13.32 48.25 16.48
N GLN A 60 14.32 47.53 15.97
CA GLN A 60 15.59 48.15 15.56
C GLN A 60 15.54 48.74 14.15
N GLU A 61 14.73 48.18 13.25
CA GLU A 61 14.49 48.76 11.92
C GLU A 61 13.68 50.07 11.98
N THR A 62 12.88 50.27 13.03
CA THR A 62 12.01 51.46 13.19
C THR A 62 12.65 52.63 13.94
N VAL A 63 13.84 52.48 14.55
CA VAL A 63 14.43 53.51 15.45
C VAL A 63 15.46 54.44 14.77
N LYS A 64 15.67 54.36 13.45
CA LYS A 64 16.47 55.37 12.73
C LYS A 64 15.60 56.54 12.24
N LYS A 65 15.10 57.36 13.17
CA LYS A 65 15.05 58.83 13.05
C LYS A 65 14.49 59.50 14.31
N GLU A 66 15.24 60.54 14.68
CA GLU A 66 14.82 61.76 15.39
C GLU A 66 14.88 61.79 16.92
N THR A 67 15.76 62.69 17.37
CA THR A 67 16.04 63.17 18.72
C THR A 67 14.86 63.98 19.30
N PRO A 68 14.71 64.04 20.63
CA PRO A 68 13.62 64.78 21.27
C PRO A 68 13.99 66.26 21.41
N ASN A 69 13.08 67.16 21.02
CA ASN A 69 13.09 68.53 21.47
C ASN A 69 11.70 68.94 21.98
N GLU A 70 11.74 69.77 23.00
CA GLU A 70 10.74 70.02 24.01
C GLU A 70 9.71 71.10 23.60
N ASN A 71 8.53 71.04 24.25
CA ASN A 71 7.61 72.13 24.61
C ASN A 71 6.40 72.51 23.73
N THR A 72 5.23 72.32 24.39
CA THR A 72 4.01 73.17 24.45
C THR A 72 3.16 73.40 23.21
N SER A 73 1.91 72.94 23.25
CA SER A 73 0.72 73.78 23.55
C SER A 73 -0.57 73.03 23.19
N GLU A 74 -1.58 73.23 24.03
CA GLU A 74 -2.87 72.56 23.97
C GLU A 74 -3.77 73.10 22.86
N VAL A 75 -4.71 72.24 22.44
CA VAL A 75 -6.04 72.53 21.87
C VAL A 75 -6.19 72.45 20.34
N LYS A 76 -7.13 71.56 19.96
CA LYS A 76 -7.77 71.26 18.65
C LYS A 76 -7.00 70.35 17.70
N ASN A 77 -7.32 69.05 17.76
CA ASN A 77 -7.47 68.15 16.61
C ASN A 77 -8.03 66.79 17.09
N VAL A 78 -9.36 66.64 17.16
CA VAL A 78 -10.03 65.35 17.45
C VAL A 78 -10.47 64.63 16.16
N GLU A 79 -10.29 65.24 14.99
CA GLU A 79 -10.69 64.62 13.70
C GLU A 79 -9.59 63.79 13.00
N TYR A 80 -8.32 63.85 13.45
CA TYR A 80 -7.22 63.15 12.77
C TYR A 80 -7.00 61.69 13.22
N SER A 81 -7.63 61.23 14.30
CA SER A 81 -7.41 59.85 14.80
C SER A 81 -8.26 58.80 14.08
N ASN A 82 -9.38 59.17 13.46
CA ASN A 82 -10.27 58.22 12.76
C ASN A 82 -9.91 57.98 11.28
N LEU A 83 -9.14 58.87 10.66
CA LEU A 83 -8.69 58.69 9.27
C LEU A 83 -7.56 57.66 9.18
N GLY A 84 -6.61 57.70 10.12
CA GLY A 84 -5.52 56.72 10.21
C GLY A 84 -5.99 55.31 10.58
N THR A 85 -7.08 55.17 11.32
CA THR A 85 -7.71 53.86 11.59
C THR A 85 -8.41 53.30 10.36
N SER A 86 -9.04 54.15 9.53
CA SER A 86 -9.68 53.73 8.28
C SER A 86 -8.67 53.21 7.24
N GLU A 87 -7.56 53.92 7.05
CA GLU A 87 -6.49 53.48 6.13
C GLU A 87 -5.80 52.19 6.60
N THR A 88 -5.53 52.07 7.90
CA THR A 88 -4.95 50.83 8.47
C THR A 88 -5.92 49.65 8.45
N LEU A 89 -7.23 49.88 8.55
CA LEU A 89 -8.23 48.84 8.34
C LEU A 89 -8.27 48.40 6.87
N LYS A 90 -8.17 49.35 5.94
CA LYS A 90 -8.15 49.05 4.50
C LYS A 90 -6.93 48.22 4.10
N THR A 91 -5.74 48.51 4.65
CA THR A 91 -4.55 47.69 4.40
C THR A 91 -4.69 46.29 4.97
N LYS A 92 -5.25 46.14 6.17
CA LYS A 92 -5.55 44.82 6.77
C LYS A 92 -6.55 44.01 5.95
N VAL A 93 -7.60 44.65 5.42
CA VAL A 93 -8.57 43.99 4.53
C VAL A 93 -7.87 43.47 3.27
N ASN A 94 -7.06 44.30 2.61
CA ASN A 94 -6.31 43.87 1.42
C ASN A 94 -5.31 42.73 1.73
N GLU A 95 -4.70 42.73 2.90
CA GLU A 95 -3.81 41.64 3.34
C GLU A 95 -4.59 40.34 3.57
N LEU A 96 -5.74 40.41 4.23
CA LEU A 96 -6.63 39.27 4.43
C LEU A 96 -7.14 38.72 3.10
N GLU A 97 -7.50 39.58 2.14
CA GLU A 97 -7.89 39.16 0.79
C GLU A 97 -6.78 38.37 0.09
N LYS A 98 -5.52 38.83 0.18
CA LYS A 98 -4.37 38.08 -0.34
C LYS A 98 -4.17 36.75 0.36
N GLN A 99 -4.34 36.69 1.68
CA GLN A 99 -4.27 35.44 2.43
C GLN A 99 -5.36 34.45 1.97
N ILE A 100 -6.58 34.93 1.76
CA ILE A 100 -7.69 34.12 1.24
C ILE A 100 -7.35 33.54 -0.14
N GLU A 101 -6.77 34.34 -1.04
CA GLU A 101 -6.35 33.87 -2.36
C GLU A 101 -5.27 32.78 -2.28
N ILE A 102 -4.27 32.94 -1.40
CA ILE A 102 -3.24 31.93 -1.15
C ILE A 102 -3.86 30.64 -0.62
N PHE A 103 -4.80 30.72 0.34
CA PHE A 103 -5.48 29.53 0.85
C PHE A 103 -6.33 28.85 -0.20
N LYS A 104 -7.00 29.61 -1.07
CA LYS A 104 -7.81 29.06 -2.15
C LYS A 104 -6.94 28.27 -3.14
N THR A 105 -5.84 28.87 -3.62
CA THR A 105 -4.91 28.20 -4.54
C THR A 105 -4.26 26.97 -3.90
N ARG A 106 -3.95 27.01 -2.60
CA ARG A 106 -3.47 25.85 -1.86
C ARG A 106 -4.51 24.73 -1.80
N ALA A 107 -5.76 25.06 -1.46
CA ALA A 107 -6.84 24.09 -1.39
C ALA A 107 -7.10 23.42 -2.75
N GLU A 108 -7.10 24.18 -3.84
CA GLU A 108 -7.26 23.63 -5.20
C GLU A 108 -6.11 22.67 -5.60
N ASN A 109 -4.88 22.97 -5.15
CA ASN A 109 -3.74 22.10 -5.40
C ASN A 109 -3.80 20.82 -4.55
N ASP A 110 -4.18 20.94 -3.27
CA ASP A 110 -4.36 19.81 -2.37
C ASP A 110 -5.50 18.90 -2.87
N GLU A 111 -6.59 19.46 -3.38
CA GLU A 111 -7.71 18.73 -4.00
C GLU A 111 -7.24 17.91 -5.21
N LYS A 112 -6.46 18.51 -6.12
CA LYS A 112 -5.88 17.79 -7.27
C LYS A 112 -4.94 16.65 -6.84
N TYR A 113 -4.15 16.88 -5.79
CA TYR A 113 -3.26 15.86 -5.25
C TYR A 113 -4.04 14.68 -4.64
N ILE A 114 -5.09 14.97 -3.87
CA ILE A 114 -6.00 13.96 -3.31
C ILE A 114 -6.69 13.19 -4.43
N GLU A 115 -7.22 13.87 -5.44
CA GLU A 115 -7.87 13.23 -6.60
C GLU A 115 -6.92 12.25 -7.31
N ASN A 116 -5.65 12.63 -7.50
CA ASN A 116 -4.66 11.76 -8.10
C ASN A 116 -4.41 10.51 -7.24
N LEU A 117 -4.26 10.65 -5.93
CA LEU A 117 -4.10 9.53 -5.02
C LEU A 117 -5.31 8.59 -5.02
N THR A 118 -6.52 9.16 -5.03
CA THR A 118 -7.76 8.39 -5.11
C THR A 118 -7.81 7.56 -6.41
N LYS A 119 -7.48 8.16 -7.56
CA LYS A 119 -7.39 7.44 -8.83
C LYS A 119 -6.39 6.29 -8.80
N GLN A 120 -5.22 6.48 -8.18
CA GLN A 120 -4.23 5.42 -8.02
C GLN A 120 -4.75 4.28 -7.14
N LEU A 121 -5.43 4.62 -6.04
CA LEU A 121 -6.02 3.64 -5.13
C LEU A 121 -7.13 2.82 -5.82
N ASP A 122 -8.01 3.47 -6.57
CA ASP A 122 -9.07 2.80 -7.33
C ASP A 122 -8.49 1.85 -8.38
N GLN A 123 -7.41 2.26 -9.06
CA GLN A 123 -6.71 1.39 -10.00
C GLN A 123 -6.10 0.16 -9.31
N GLN A 124 -5.45 0.35 -8.16
CA GLN A 124 -4.90 -0.77 -7.37
C GLN A 124 -6.00 -1.72 -6.91
N ASN A 125 -7.12 -1.22 -6.41
CA ASN A 125 -8.26 -2.02 -6.00
C ASN A 125 -8.85 -2.83 -7.18
N SER A 126 -8.97 -2.21 -8.36
CA SER A 126 -9.42 -2.89 -9.57
C SER A 126 -8.48 -4.03 -10.00
N ASN A 127 -7.16 -3.80 -9.92
CA ASN A 127 -6.16 -4.82 -10.21
C ASN A 127 -6.24 -5.99 -9.22
N VAL A 128 -6.37 -5.71 -7.92
CA VAL A 128 -6.54 -6.73 -6.87
C VAL A 128 -7.80 -7.56 -7.13
N ASN A 129 -8.92 -6.93 -7.47
CA ASN A 129 -10.16 -7.62 -7.79
C ASN A 129 -10.01 -8.53 -9.02
N THR A 130 -9.31 -8.07 -10.05
CA THR A 130 -9.03 -8.88 -11.25
C THR A 130 -8.18 -10.09 -10.91
N LEU A 131 -7.11 -9.90 -10.12
CA LEU A 131 -6.24 -10.97 -9.67
C LEU A 131 -6.99 -12.00 -8.80
N ASN A 132 -7.86 -11.54 -7.90
CA ASN A 132 -8.67 -12.41 -7.07
C ASN A 132 -9.63 -13.28 -7.90
N LYS A 133 -10.31 -12.71 -8.90
CA LYS A 133 -11.16 -13.49 -9.83
C LYS A 133 -10.36 -14.52 -10.61
N LEU A 134 -9.16 -14.17 -11.07
CA LEU A 134 -8.30 -15.12 -11.78
C LEU A 134 -7.87 -16.27 -10.86
N LEU A 135 -7.50 -15.95 -9.61
CA LEU A 135 -7.12 -16.95 -8.62
C LEU A 135 -8.29 -17.89 -8.30
N GLU A 136 -9.49 -17.34 -8.09
CA GLU A 136 -10.71 -18.10 -7.85
C GLU A 136 -11.00 -19.05 -9.03
N ASN A 137 -10.92 -18.56 -10.27
CA ASN A 137 -11.09 -19.39 -11.46
C ASN A 137 -10.06 -20.52 -11.55
N GLN A 138 -8.79 -20.24 -11.23
CA GLN A 138 -7.75 -21.28 -11.21
C GLN A 138 -8.02 -22.34 -10.14
N GLN A 139 -8.49 -21.94 -8.96
CA GLN A 139 -8.86 -22.87 -7.89
C GLN A 139 -10.04 -23.76 -8.30
N ILE A 140 -11.08 -23.19 -8.90
CA ILE A 140 -12.23 -23.95 -9.42
C ILE A 140 -11.77 -24.98 -10.46
N LEU A 141 -10.97 -24.55 -11.44
CA LEU A 141 -10.45 -25.43 -12.48
C LEU A 141 -9.59 -26.57 -11.91
N ALA A 142 -8.74 -26.28 -10.92
CA ALA A 142 -7.92 -27.30 -10.26
C ALA A 142 -8.80 -28.34 -9.54
N LEU A 143 -9.82 -27.89 -8.81
CA LEU A 143 -10.76 -28.78 -8.12
C LEU A 143 -11.55 -29.65 -9.09
N GLU A 144 -12.05 -29.08 -10.19
CA GLU A 144 -12.77 -29.82 -11.24
C GLU A 144 -11.87 -30.83 -11.96
N SER A 145 -10.64 -30.43 -12.28
CA SER A 145 -9.63 -31.32 -12.87
C SER A 145 -9.31 -32.49 -11.95
N ASN A 146 -9.06 -32.23 -10.66
CA ASN A 146 -8.80 -33.27 -9.67
C ASN A 146 -9.97 -34.25 -9.54
N LYS A 147 -11.22 -33.75 -9.52
CA LYS A 147 -12.42 -34.61 -9.55
C LYS A 147 -12.47 -35.48 -10.80
N LYS A 148 -12.06 -34.95 -11.97
CA LYS A 148 -12.01 -35.71 -13.22
C LYS A 148 -10.90 -36.77 -13.19
N ILE A 149 -9.73 -36.43 -12.68
CA ILE A 149 -8.60 -37.36 -12.50
C ILE A 149 -9.02 -38.53 -11.62
N GLN A 150 -9.64 -38.28 -10.46
CA GLN A 150 -10.13 -39.34 -9.57
C GLN A 150 -11.11 -40.29 -10.28
N LYS A 151 -12.02 -39.77 -11.10
CA LYS A 151 -12.94 -40.62 -11.88
C LYS A 151 -12.20 -41.50 -12.89
N LEU A 152 -11.21 -40.94 -13.59
CA LEU A 152 -10.42 -41.69 -14.57
C LEU A 152 -9.52 -42.72 -13.90
N GLU A 153 -8.93 -42.40 -12.74
CA GLU A 153 -8.14 -43.33 -11.94
C GLU A 153 -8.98 -44.52 -11.47
N ASN A 154 -10.20 -44.25 -10.97
CA ASN A 154 -11.13 -45.32 -10.57
C ASN A 154 -11.51 -46.21 -11.77
N GLN A 155 -11.83 -45.62 -12.92
CA GLN A 155 -12.13 -46.39 -14.14
C GLN A 155 -10.93 -47.23 -14.59
N LEU A 156 -9.72 -46.66 -14.55
CA LEU A 156 -8.50 -47.38 -14.92
C LEU A 156 -8.24 -48.55 -13.97
N GLU A 157 -8.50 -48.39 -12.68
CA GLU A 157 -8.35 -49.44 -11.68
C GLU A 157 -9.41 -50.55 -11.86
N GLU A 158 -10.67 -50.20 -12.15
CA GLU A 158 -11.72 -51.16 -12.51
C GLU A 158 -11.33 -51.98 -13.76
N GLU A 159 -10.84 -51.33 -14.81
CA GLU A 159 -10.36 -51.99 -16.04
C GLU A 159 -9.17 -52.93 -15.74
N ARG A 160 -8.22 -52.53 -14.88
CA ARG A 160 -7.12 -53.41 -14.46
C ARG A 160 -7.63 -54.63 -13.70
N GLN A 161 -8.59 -54.45 -12.81
CA GLN A 161 -9.19 -55.55 -12.03
C GLN A 161 -9.97 -56.52 -12.93
N LEU A 162 -10.73 -56.01 -13.91
CA LEU A 162 -11.46 -56.84 -14.87
C LEU A 162 -10.52 -57.63 -15.80
N ASN A 163 -9.48 -56.99 -16.32
CA ASN A 163 -8.50 -57.66 -17.19
C ASN A 163 -7.69 -58.73 -16.42
N TYR A 164 -7.37 -58.51 -15.15
CA TYR A 164 -6.71 -59.52 -14.31
C TYR A 164 -7.64 -60.69 -13.92
N SER A 165 -8.95 -60.44 -13.82
CA SER A 165 -9.95 -61.48 -13.50
C SER A 165 -10.13 -62.51 -14.62
N PHE A 166 -9.94 -62.13 -15.90
CA PHE A 166 -10.11 -63.04 -17.03
C PHE A 166 -9.04 -64.16 -17.06
N ASP A 167 -7.78 -63.84 -16.69
CA ASP A 167 -6.66 -64.80 -16.72
C ASP A 167 -6.61 -65.78 -15.54
N THR A 168 -7.44 -65.59 -14.50
CA THR A 168 -7.48 -66.50 -13.33
C THR A 168 -8.59 -67.54 -13.39
N SER A 169 -9.58 -67.38 -14.28
CA SER A 169 -10.71 -68.32 -14.41
C SER A 169 -10.41 -69.59 -15.22
N SER A 170 -9.20 -69.71 -15.80
CA SER A 170 -8.79 -70.89 -16.56
C SER A 170 -7.40 -71.42 -16.21
N ASN A 171 -7.00 -71.34 -14.94
CA ASN A 171 -5.79 -72.00 -14.45
C ASN A 171 -6.04 -72.88 -13.22
N ASP A 172 -7.00 -73.80 -13.33
CA ASP A 172 -6.86 -75.12 -12.70
C ASP A 172 -5.79 -75.92 -13.45
N ARG A 173 -4.51 -75.54 -13.31
CA ARG A 173 -3.36 -76.44 -13.47
C ARG A 173 -2.04 -75.72 -13.15
N GLN A 174 -1.58 -75.97 -11.94
CA GLN A 174 -0.17 -76.16 -11.55
C GLN A 174 0.85 -75.09 -11.96
N ASN A 175 1.28 -74.34 -10.93
CA ASN A 175 2.69 -74.07 -10.62
C ASN A 175 3.55 -73.43 -11.72
N VAL A 176 3.50 -72.10 -11.82
CA VAL A 176 4.57 -71.28 -12.42
C VAL A 176 5.11 -70.27 -11.41
N LYS A 177 5.17 -70.63 -10.12
CA LYS A 177 5.84 -69.79 -9.10
C LYS A 177 7.38 -70.00 -9.06
N ALA A 178 7.95 -70.61 -10.10
CA ALA A 178 9.35 -71.07 -10.12
C ALA A 178 10.24 -70.45 -11.23
N GLN A 179 9.70 -69.65 -12.15
CA GLN A 179 10.50 -69.09 -13.28
C GLN A 179 10.75 -67.59 -13.23
N GLU A 180 9.95 -66.79 -12.51
CA GLU A 180 10.20 -65.33 -12.44
C GLU A 180 11.28 -64.94 -11.41
N ALA A 181 11.67 -65.83 -10.51
CA ALA A 181 12.69 -65.57 -9.50
C ALA A 181 14.15 -65.70 -9.99
N LYS A 182 14.39 -65.98 -11.29
CA LYS A 182 15.74 -66.22 -11.84
C LYS A 182 16.34 -65.07 -12.68
N PHE A 183 15.63 -63.96 -12.87
CA PHE A 183 16.10 -62.87 -13.75
C PHE A 183 16.60 -61.60 -13.02
N THR A 184 16.76 -61.63 -11.70
CA THR A 184 17.23 -60.48 -10.91
C THR A 184 18.43 -60.80 -10.04
N GLU A 185 19.40 -61.54 -10.55
CA GLU A 185 20.73 -61.60 -9.94
C GLU A 185 21.79 -60.98 -10.88
N GLU A 186 22.24 -59.80 -10.45
CA GLU A 186 23.58 -59.24 -10.61
C GLU A 186 23.93 -58.44 -11.89
N THR A 187 23.76 -57.11 -11.81
CA THR A 187 24.87 -56.17 -12.06
C THR A 187 24.77 -54.99 -11.08
N LYS A 188 25.64 -54.98 -10.07
CA LYS A 188 26.05 -53.78 -9.34
C LYS A 188 27.13 -53.08 -10.16
N ASP A 189 26.96 -51.81 -10.53
CA ASP A 189 28.01 -50.80 -10.32
C ASP A 189 27.47 -49.35 -10.40
N PHE A 190 27.45 -48.72 -9.21
CA PHE A 190 27.61 -47.32 -8.80
C PHE A 190 27.27 -46.12 -9.72
N ASN A 191 26.42 -45.21 -9.21
CA ASN A 191 26.89 -43.93 -8.61
C ASN A 191 25.78 -43.13 -7.87
N GLN A 192 26.05 -42.88 -6.58
CA GLN A 192 25.78 -41.68 -5.74
C GLN A 192 24.33 -41.29 -5.29
N GLN A 193 23.98 -41.75 -4.08
CA GLN A 193 23.38 -41.11 -2.85
C GLN A 193 22.37 -39.93 -2.89
N PRO A 194 21.62 -39.62 -1.79
CA PRO A 194 21.14 -40.43 -0.66
C PRO A 194 19.63 -40.27 -0.31
N GLU A 195 19.11 -41.29 0.40
CA GLU A 195 18.09 -41.28 1.47
C GLU A 195 16.73 -40.59 1.26
N LYS A 196 15.71 -41.39 0.92
CA LYS A 196 14.33 -41.14 1.35
C LYS A 196 14.14 -41.77 2.73
N GLU A 197 13.97 -40.90 3.73
CA GLU A 197 13.54 -41.26 5.07
C GLU A 197 12.22 -42.03 5.05
N GLN A 198 12.11 -43.00 5.94
CA GLN A 198 10.95 -43.86 6.13
C GLN A 198 9.74 -43.05 6.65
N PRO A 199 8.50 -43.40 6.28
CA PRO A 199 7.33 -42.79 6.89
C PRO A 199 7.20 -43.26 8.34
N ILE A 200 7.19 -42.30 9.26
CA ILE A 200 6.87 -42.50 10.67
C ILE A 200 5.37 -42.84 10.77
N GLU A 201 5.09 -43.99 11.37
CA GLU A 201 3.74 -44.46 11.72
C GLU A 201 3.18 -43.57 12.84
N VAL A 202 2.35 -42.58 12.47
CA VAL A 202 1.63 -41.73 13.42
C VAL A 202 0.34 -42.44 13.81
N GLN A 203 0.28 -42.91 15.06
CA GLN A 203 -0.91 -43.49 15.66
C GLN A 203 -2.04 -42.44 15.71
N HIS A 204 -3.12 -42.67 14.98
CA HIS A 204 -4.36 -41.91 15.13
C HIS A 204 -5.05 -42.35 16.43
N ARG A 205 -5.22 -41.41 17.37
CA ARG A 205 -6.17 -41.58 18.48
C ARG A 205 -7.57 -41.23 17.99
N ASP A 206 -8.49 -42.17 18.12
CA ASP A 206 -9.92 -41.95 18.02
C ASP A 206 -10.40 -40.86 18.99
N ILE A 207 -11.10 -39.86 18.47
CA ILE A 207 -12.06 -39.05 19.25
C ILE A 207 -13.29 -38.81 18.37
N SER A 208 -14.45 -39.07 18.98
CA SER A 208 -15.75 -39.39 18.41
C SER A 208 -16.50 -38.25 17.71
N GLU A 209 -17.42 -38.65 16.82
CA GLU A 209 -18.49 -37.83 16.23
C GLU A 209 -19.31 -37.11 17.30
N GLU A 210 -19.46 -35.79 17.13
CA GLU A 210 -20.52 -35.02 17.76
C GLU A 210 -21.31 -34.33 16.63
N LYS A 211 -22.60 -34.64 16.58
CA LYS A 211 -23.57 -34.05 15.66
C LYS A 211 -23.97 -32.69 16.18
N GLU A 212 -23.89 -31.66 15.35
CA GLU A 212 -24.76 -30.49 15.50
C GLU A 212 -25.37 -30.12 14.14
N ASP A 213 -26.69 -30.29 14.09
CA ASP A 213 -27.58 -29.80 13.06
C ASP A 213 -27.72 -28.29 13.21
N GLU A 214 -27.28 -27.48 12.24
CA GLU A 214 -27.86 -26.14 12.05
C GLU A 214 -28.09 -25.82 10.57
N ASN A 215 -29.34 -25.41 10.35
CA ASN A 215 -30.08 -25.30 9.11
C ASN A 215 -29.89 -23.89 8.53
N ILE A 216 -29.40 -23.76 7.29
CA ILE A 216 -29.45 -22.48 6.57
C ILE A 216 -29.99 -22.70 5.16
N ASN A 217 -31.23 -22.25 4.98
CA ASN A 217 -32.03 -22.23 3.75
C ASN A 217 -31.26 -21.68 2.53
N GLU A 218 -31.27 -22.45 1.45
CA GLU A 218 -31.04 -21.96 0.09
C GLU A 218 -32.20 -21.05 -0.36
N LYS A 219 -31.86 -19.95 -1.04
CA LYS A 219 -32.76 -19.32 -2.01
C LYS A 219 -31.96 -18.95 -3.27
N PRO A 220 -32.39 -19.38 -4.48
CA PRO A 220 -31.64 -19.19 -5.70
C PRO A 220 -31.95 -17.82 -6.34
N SER A 221 -30.92 -17.12 -6.82
CA SER A 221 -31.08 -15.91 -7.63
C SER A 221 -30.51 -16.14 -9.04
N THR A 222 -31.45 -16.44 -9.94
CA THR A 222 -31.55 -16.17 -11.38
C THR A 222 -30.31 -15.71 -12.16
N LYS A 223 -30.06 -16.49 -13.23
CA LYS A 223 -29.29 -16.16 -14.43
C LYS A 223 -29.81 -14.88 -15.08
N ASP A 224 -28.90 -14.04 -15.56
CA ASP A 224 -29.14 -13.17 -16.71
C ASP A 224 -27.89 -13.15 -17.59
N ASP A 225 -27.98 -13.89 -18.71
CA ASP A 225 -27.13 -13.76 -19.88
C ASP A 225 -27.45 -12.43 -20.57
N THR A 226 -26.50 -11.51 -20.66
CA THR A 226 -26.62 -10.34 -21.55
C THR A 226 -25.31 -10.05 -22.30
N GLN A 227 -25.29 -10.58 -23.53
CA GLN A 227 -24.80 -9.99 -24.77
C GLN A 227 -23.43 -9.30 -24.81
N PHE A 228 -22.53 -9.97 -25.53
CA PHE A 228 -21.47 -9.36 -26.33
C PHE A 228 -22.04 -8.24 -27.22
N LYS A 229 -21.41 -7.07 -27.20
CA LYS A 229 -21.49 -6.09 -28.29
C LYS A 229 -20.12 -5.99 -28.96
N GLU A 230 -20.10 -6.31 -30.25
CA GLU A 230 -19.10 -5.87 -31.22
C GLU A 230 -18.90 -4.36 -31.09
N ILE A 231 -17.64 -3.93 -31.15
CA ILE A 231 -17.28 -2.53 -31.39
C ILE A 231 -16.66 -2.52 -32.78
N ASP A 232 -17.36 -1.85 -33.69
CA ASP A 232 -16.95 -1.62 -35.07
C ASP A 232 -15.59 -0.91 -35.11
N SER A 233 -14.73 -1.40 -36.00
CA SER A 233 -13.44 -0.82 -36.35
C SER A 233 -13.65 0.40 -37.25
N GLU A 234 -13.43 1.60 -36.71
CA GLU A 234 -13.18 2.80 -37.52
C GLU A 234 -11.66 2.94 -37.74
N ASP A 235 -11.28 2.92 -39.02
CA ASP A 235 -9.92 3.14 -39.51
C ASP A 235 -9.45 4.56 -39.18
N GLU A 236 -8.58 4.70 -38.18
CA GLU A 236 -7.69 5.87 -38.04
C GLU A 236 -6.26 5.46 -38.42
N GLU A 237 -5.78 6.04 -39.53
CA GLU A 237 -4.39 6.04 -39.99
C GLU A 237 -3.44 6.46 -38.86
N MET A 238 -2.91 5.49 -38.13
CA MET A 238 -1.86 5.69 -37.13
C MET A 238 -0.51 5.32 -37.75
N GLU A 239 0.33 6.34 -37.95
CA GLU A 239 1.74 6.19 -38.29
C GLU A 239 2.40 5.06 -37.49
N GLU A 240 3.05 4.15 -38.22
CA GLU A 240 3.75 2.96 -37.73
C GLU A 240 4.87 3.33 -36.74
N LYS A 241 4.53 3.46 -35.45
CA LYS A 241 5.52 3.57 -34.38
C LYS A 241 5.92 2.18 -33.93
N GLN A 242 7.20 1.84 -34.14
CA GLN A 242 7.78 0.57 -33.72
C GLN A 242 7.49 0.28 -32.23
N PRO A 243 7.21 -0.99 -31.88
CA PRO A 243 6.83 -1.37 -30.53
C PRO A 243 7.97 -1.05 -29.56
N LYS A 244 7.65 -0.25 -28.53
CA LYS A 244 8.62 0.07 -27.47
C LYS A 244 8.98 -1.21 -26.74
N LYS A 245 10.24 -1.63 -26.88
CA LYS A 245 10.82 -2.79 -26.18
C LYS A 245 10.49 -2.71 -24.69
N GLY A 246 9.85 -3.76 -24.17
CA GLY A 246 9.40 -3.87 -22.79
C GLY A 246 10.58 -3.88 -21.81
N PHE A 247 10.25 -3.68 -20.52
CA PHE A 247 11.21 -3.69 -19.41
C PHE A 247 12.14 -4.91 -19.43
N TRP A 248 11.59 -6.08 -19.74
CA TRP A 248 12.33 -7.34 -19.82
C TRP A 248 13.32 -7.42 -20.99
N SER A 249 12.99 -6.80 -22.13
CA SER A 249 13.88 -6.79 -23.30
C SER A 249 15.15 -5.97 -23.04
N ARG A 250 15.11 -5.01 -22.10
CA ARG A 250 16.28 -4.24 -21.68
C ARG A 250 17.18 -4.98 -20.70
N LEU A 251 16.62 -5.93 -19.95
CA LEU A 251 17.31 -6.62 -18.86
C LEU A 251 18.03 -7.89 -19.34
N PHE A 252 17.45 -8.59 -20.32
CA PHE A 252 18.00 -9.86 -20.82
C PHE A 252 18.48 -9.80 -22.26
N GLY A 253 18.21 -8.71 -22.98
CA GLY A 253 18.65 -8.51 -24.37
C GLY A 253 18.05 -9.53 -25.35
N SER A 254 17.83 -9.09 -26.58
CA SER A 254 17.79 -9.97 -27.76
C SER A 254 18.98 -9.62 -28.62
#